data_AF-A0A4P7BHE0-F1
#
_entry.id   AF-A0A4P7BHE0-F1
#
_cell.length_a   1.000
_cell.length_b   1.000
_cell.length_c   1.000
_cell.angle_alpha   90.00
_cell.angle_beta   90.00
_cell.angle_gamma   90.00
#
_symmetry.space_group_name_H-M   'P 1'
#
loop_
_entity.id
_entity.type
_entity.pdbx_description
1 polymer ?
#
loop_
_entity_poly.entity_id
_entity_poly.type
_entity_poly.pdbx_seq_one_letter_code
_entity_poly.pdbx_strand_id
1 'polypeptide(L)'
;MLRKIVSAAILATVAGAAHAEATTWTFAYQGFFDEADEVFDPRFKISGSFTAEDLDHDGTIRVDELTQFNVWGDDYLTWDCQYTSGFHCYINEFTYRLDGKLDFNAENYYLDEFSSGSGNRITAGDQAVDWGYWAFGDRRNVYRWTDQTTFTISPPPVPEPSTYAMLGAGMLLLAGWRKSRKSQ
;
A
#
# COMPACT_ATOMS: atom_id res chain seq x y z
N MET A 1 15.21 -52.77 -4.42
CA MET A 1 14.28 -52.02 -3.52
C MET A 1 14.68 -50.55 -3.30
N LEU A 2 15.87 -50.11 -3.76
CA LEU A 2 16.34 -48.71 -3.67
C LEU A 2 15.71 -47.71 -4.67
N ARG A 3 14.93 -48.17 -5.66
CA ARG A 3 14.40 -47.31 -6.74
C ARG A 3 13.04 -46.66 -6.45
N LYS A 4 12.40 -47.00 -5.32
CA LYS A 4 11.04 -46.50 -4.96
C LYS A 4 11.02 -45.38 -3.92
N ILE A 5 12.18 -45.02 -3.35
CA ILE A 5 12.27 -44.03 -2.26
C ILE A 5 12.62 -42.62 -2.81
N VAL A 6 13.12 -42.53 -4.05
CA VAL A 6 13.62 -41.25 -4.60
C VAL A 6 12.49 -40.27 -4.98
N SER A 7 11.28 -40.75 -5.28
CA SER A 7 10.20 -39.90 -5.79
C SER A 7 9.39 -39.15 -4.71
N ALA A 8 9.54 -39.50 -3.43
CA ALA A 8 8.82 -38.82 -2.34
C ALA A 8 9.58 -37.60 -1.79
N ALA A 9 10.88 -37.50 -2.05
CA ALA A 9 11.73 -36.41 -1.53
C ALA A 9 11.69 -35.12 -2.39
N ILE A 10 11.23 -35.20 -3.64
CA ILE A 10 11.27 -34.06 -4.59
C ILE A 10 10.01 -33.17 -4.49
N LEU A 11 8.90 -33.67 -3.92
CA LEU A 11 7.67 -32.89 -3.77
C LEU A 11 7.63 -31.99 -2.52
N ALA A 12 8.54 -32.18 -1.56
CA ALA A 12 8.59 -31.37 -0.34
C ALA A 12 9.40 -30.07 -0.48
N THR A 13 10.14 -29.89 -1.59
CA THR A 13 11.05 -28.75 -1.76
C THR A 13 10.48 -27.58 -2.57
N VAL A 14 9.26 -27.67 -3.11
CA VAL A 14 8.65 -26.60 -3.93
C VAL A 14 7.66 -25.72 -3.14
N ALA A 15 7.34 -26.09 -1.90
CA ALA A 15 6.41 -25.32 -1.06
C ALA A 15 7.06 -24.15 -0.29
N GLY A 16 8.38 -23.96 -0.40
CA GLY A 16 9.14 -23.07 0.47
C GLY A 16 9.77 -21.83 -0.19
N ALA A 17 9.37 -21.44 -1.41
CA ALA A 17 10.03 -20.35 -2.13
C ALA A 17 9.07 -19.26 -2.64
N ALA A 18 7.94 -19.06 -1.96
CA ALA A 18 7.28 -17.76 -2.00
C ALA A 18 7.92 -16.90 -0.89
N HIS A 19 9.16 -16.46 -1.12
CA HIS A 19 9.66 -15.31 -0.37
C HIS A 19 8.81 -14.13 -0.86
N ALA A 20 8.02 -13.54 0.02
CA ALA A 20 7.33 -12.30 -0.25
C ALA A 20 8.41 -11.21 -0.32
N GLU A 21 8.99 -11.00 -1.50
CA GLU A 21 9.89 -9.88 -1.71
C GLU A 21 9.14 -8.58 -1.42
N ALA A 22 9.81 -7.64 -0.74
CA ALA A 22 9.25 -6.32 -0.48
C ALA A 22 8.69 -5.75 -1.79
N THR A 23 7.40 -5.50 -1.81
CA THR A 23 6.70 -5.06 -3.02
C THR A 23 6.50 -3.57 -2.93
N THR A 24 6.76 -2.88 -4.04
CA THR A 24 6.45 -1.45 -4.16
C THR A 24 5.13 -1.28 -4.90
N TRP A 25 4.18 -0.62 -4.25
CA TRP A 25 2.95 -0.15 -4.86
C TRP A 25 3.04 1.33 -5.16
N THR A 26 2.51 1.72 -6.31
CA THR A 26 2.34 3.11 -6.74
C THR A 26 0.85 3.36 -6.87
N PHE A 27 0.37 4.46 -6.32
CA PHE A 27 -1.05 4.79 -6.31
C PHE A 27 -1.30 6.23 -6.76
N ALA A 28 -2.52 6.47 -7.24
CA ALA A 28 -2.99 7.80 -7.57
C ALA A 28 -4.49 7.93 -7.31
N TYR A 29 -4.85 9.03 -6.66
CA TYR A 29 -6.19 9.59 -6.63
C TYR A 29 -6.28 10.75 -7.63
N GLN A 30 -7.34 10.78 -8.43
CA GLN A 30 -7.52 11.77 -9.49
C GLN A 30 -8.94 12.33 -9.45
N GLY A 31 -9.02 13.66 -9.47
CA GLY A 31 -10.27 14.42 -9.42
C GLY A 31 -10.71 14.71 -7.99
N PHE A 32 -10.83 15.99 -7.63
CA PHE A 32 -11.16 16.43 -6.27
C PHE A 32 -12.06 17.65 -6.30
N PHE A 33 -12.84 17.85 -5.25
CA PHE A 33 -13.54 19.11 -5.03
C PHE A 33 -12.58 20.10 -4.37
N ASP A 34 -12.28 21.21 -5.04
CA ASP A 34 -11.52 22.33 -4.49
C ASP A 34 -12.46 23.20 -3.66
N GLU A 35 -12.18 23.31 -2.36
CA GLU A 35 -13.00 24.09 -1.42
C GLU A 35 -12.90 25.60 -1.65
N ALA A 36 -11.77 26.10 -2.17
CA ALA A 36 -11.57 27.53 -2.39
C ALA A 36 -12.31 28.03 -3.63
N ASP A 37 -12.30 27.24 -4.70
CA ASP A 37 -12.96 27.58 -5.97
C ASP A 37 -14.40 27.02 -6.05
N GLU A 38 -14.83 26.25 -5.05
CA GLU A 38 -16.13 25.55 -4.98
C GLU A 38 -16.44 24.71 -6.23
N VAL A 39 -15.39 24.10 -6.82
CA VAL A 39 -15.49 23.38 -8.09
C VAL A 39 -14.79 22.03 -8.03
N PHE A 40 -15.34 21.03 -8.72
CA PHE A 40 -14.64 19.79 -8.96
C PHE A 40 -13.56 19.99 -10.02
N ASP A 41 -12.28 19.86 -9.65
CA ASP A 41 -11.16 19.82 -10.58
C ASP A 41 -10.83 18.37 -10.94
N PRO A 42 -11.19 17.90 -12.16
CA PRO A 42 -10.88 16.54 -12.60
C PRO A 42 -9.37 16.33 -12.84
N ARG A 43 -8.56 17.40 -12.88
CA ARG A 43 -7.12 17.35 -13.18
C ARG A 43 -6.26 17.29 -11.94
N PHE A 44 -6.77 17.69 -10.77
CA PHE A 44 -6.02 17.60 -9.53
C PHE A 44 -5.74 16.13 -9.18
N LYS A 45 -4.47 15.84 -8.88
CA LYS A 45 -3.97 14.47 -8.69
C LYS A 45 -3.10 14.41 -7.44
N ILE A 46 -3.41 13.46 -6.57
CA ILE A 46 -2.55 13.08 -5.45
C ILE A 46 -2.00 11.69 -5.77
N SER A 47 -0.68 11.56 -5.83
CA SER A 47 -0.02 10.28 -6.05
C SER A 47 1.03 10.00 -4.99
N GLY A 48 1.34 8.73 -4.85
CA GLY A 48 2.33 8.25 -3.91
C GLY A 48 2.78 6.83 -4.22
N SER A 49 3.63 6.32 -3.36
CA SER A 49 4.10 4.94 -3.39
C SER A 49 4.40 4.44 -2.00
N PHE A 50 4.31 3.14 -1.79
CA PHE A 50 4.76 2.51 -0.57
C PHE A 50 5.45 1.19 -0.87
N THR A 51 6.45 0.84 -0.07
CA THR A 51 7.16 -0.43 -0.17
C THR A 51 6.99 -1.19 1.14
N ALA A 52 6.50 -2.42 1.07
CA ALA A 52 6.21 -3.22 2.25
C ALA A 52 6.25 -4.73 1.95
N GLU A 53 6.28 -5.52 3.02
CA GLU A 53 6.11 -6.97 3.01
C GLU A 53 5.02 -7.33 4.02
N ASP A 54 4.08 -8.20 3.63
CA ASP A 54 3.08 -8.77 4.53
C ASP A 54 3.77 -9.84 5.40
N LEU A 55 4.34 -9.40 6.53
CA LEU A 55 5.23 -10.18 7.40
C LEU A 55 4.46 -11.23 8.20
N ASP A 56 3.20 -10.97 8.52
CA ASP A 56 2.34 -11.88 9.26
C ASP A 56 1.42 -12.73 8.36
N HIS A 57 1.40 -12.44 7.06
CA HIS A 57 0.67 -13.14 6.01
C HIS A 57 -0.85 -13.10 6.20
N ASP A 58 -1.38 -11.98 6.71
CA ASP A 58 -2.82 -11.80 6.92
C ASP A 58 -3.54 -11.09 5.76
N GLY A 59 -2.80 -10.71 4.71
CA GLY A 59 -3.31 -10.02 3.53
C GLY A 59 -3.54 -8.52 3.72
N THR A 60 -3.02 -7.94 4.81
CA THR A 60 -3.18 -6.53 5.16
C THR A 60 -1.84 -5.92 5.59
N ILE A 61 -1.30 -5.04 4.76
CA ILE A 61 -0.11 -4.25 5.09
C ILE A 61 -0.47 -3.19 6.13
N ARG A 62 0.28 -3.14 7.23
CA ARG A 62 0.18 -2.13 8.30
C ARG A 62 1.37 -1.18 8.30
N VAL A 63 1.30 -0.14 9.12
CA VAL A 63 2.33 0.90 9.22
C VAL A 63 3.71 0.36 9.61
N ASP A 64 3.76 -0.66 10.47
CA ASP A 64 5.00 -1.29 10.95
C ASP A 64 5.65 -2.25 9.93
N GLU A 65 4.95 -2.55 8.84
CA GLU A 65 5.43 -3.36 7.72
C GLU A 65 5.97 -2.48 6.57
N LEU A 66 5.84 -1.16 6.68
CA LEU A 66 6.34 -0.23 5.70
C LEU A 66 7.86 -0.07 5.81
N THR A 67 8.52 -0.16 4.67
CA THR A 67 9.94 0.23 4.50
C THR A 67 10.09 1.55 3.75
N GLN A 68 9.05 1.96 3.02
CA GLN A 68 8.96 3.27 2.37
C GLN A 68 7.49 3.72 2.31
N PHE A 69 7.25 5.02 2.50
CA PHE A 69 5.95 5.63 2.27
C PHE A 69 6.13 7.04 1.73
N ASN A 70 5.79 7.24 0.45
CA ASN A 70 5.82 8.52 -0.23
C ASN A 70 4.40 8.94 -0.60
N VAL A 71 4.02 10.17 -0.28
CA VAL A 71 2.79 10.77 -0.78
C VAL A 71 2.99 12.27 -0.94
N TRP A 72 2.44 12.83 -2.01
CA TRP A 72 2.57 14.24 -2.35
C TRP A 72 4.01 14.73 -2.58
N GLY A 73 4.94 13.81 -2.81
CA GLY A 73 6.35 14.10 -3.07
C GLY A 73 7.27 13.89 -1.87
N ASP A 74 6.74 13.77 -0.66
CA ASP A 74 7.52 13.58 0.58
C ASP A 74 7.60 12.10 0.98
N ASP A 75 8.80 11.64 1.36
CA ASP A 75 9.02 10.29 1.90
C ASP A 75 9.09 10.32 3.43
N TYR A 76 8.02 9.82 4.04
CA TYR A 76 7.70 9.93 5.46
C TYR A 76 8.57 9.05 6.37
N LEU A 77 9.27 8.07 5.79
CA LEU A 77 10.13 7.15 6.56
C LEU A 77 11.62 7.51 6.48
N THR A 78 11.97 8.58 5.75
CA THR A 78 13.38 9.03 5.67
C THR A 78 13.88 9.65 6.98
N TRP A 79 15.19 9.55 7.19
CA TRP A 79 15.84 10.21 8.33
C TRP A 79 15.59 11.72 8.34
N ASP A 80 15.63 12.36 7.18
CA ASP A 80 15.43 13.80 7.05
C ASP A 80 14.02 14.20 7.46
N CYS A 81 12.99 13.40 7.15
CA CYS A 81 11.61 13.62 7.61
C CYS A 81 11.45 13.52 9.14
N GLN A 82 12.26 12.69 9.79
CA GLN A 82 12.10 12.38 11.21
C GLN A 82 12.97 13.21 12.14
N TYR A 83 14.10 13.73 11.66
CA TYR A 83 15.14 14.30 12.52
C TYR A 83 15.66 15.67 12.08
N THR A 84 15.15 16.24 10.98
CA THR A 84 15.52 17.61 10.58
C THR A 84 14.86 18.62 11.51
N SER A 85 15.65 19.55 12.05
CA SER A 85 15.12 20.58 12.96
C SER A 85 14.02 21.40 12.29
N GLY A 86 12.85 21.46 12.94
CA GLY A 86 11.69 22.20 12.47
C GLY A 86 10.84 21.46 11.43
N PHE A 87 11.30 20.34 10.86
CA PHE A 87 10.52 19.53 9.92
C PHE A 87 10.03 18.25 10.61
N HIS A 88 8.75 17.93 10.42
CA HIS A 88 8.07 16.85 11.11
C HIS A 88 7.23 16.05 10.13
N CYS A 89 7.29 14.73 10.22
CA CYS A 89 6.50 13.82 9.41
C CYS A 89 5.86 12.74 10.28
N TYR A 90 4.59 12.46 10.03
CA TYR A 90 3.80 11.48 10.76
C TYR A 90 2.98 10.63 9.79
N ILE A 91 2.99 9.32 10.03
CA ILE A 91 2.02 8.37 9.47
C ILE A 91 1.15 7.95 10.65
N ASN A 92 0.01 8.62 10.82
CA ASN A 92 -0.89 8.38 11.96
C ASN A 92 -1.61 7.04 11.79
N GLU A 93 -2.03 6.74 10.56
CA GLU A 93 -2.73 5.52 10.19
C GLU A 93 -2.24 5.09 8.81
N PHE A 94 -2.04 3.80 8.63
CA PHE A 94 -1.80 3.20 7.32
C PHE A 94 -2.34 1.79 7.31
N THR A 95 -3.10 1.45 6.27
CA THR A 95 -3.55 0.10 6.01
C THR A 95 -3.74 -0.10 4.51
N TYR A 96 -3.13 -1.16 3.96
CA TYR A 96 -3.42 -1.60 2.61
C TYR A 96 -3.80 -3.07 2.59
N ARG A 97 -5.06 -3.35 2.27
CA ARG A 97 -5.50 -4.71 2.00
C ARG A 97 -5.10 -5.11 0.59
N LEU A 98 -4.55 -6.32 0.43
CA LEU A 98 -4.10 -6.83 -0.87
C LEU A 98 -5.23 -6.99 -1.91
N ASP A 99 -6.50 -6.86 -1.49
CA ASP A 99 -7.68 -6.76 -2.37
C ASP A 99 -7.94 -5.35 -2.94
N GLY A 100 -7.08 -4.37 -2.62
CA GLY A 100 -7.04 -3.06 -3.26
C GLY A 100 -7.58 -1.90 -2.43
N LYS A 101 -7.84 -2.11 -1.13
CA LYS A 101 -8.30 -1.03 -0.24
C LYS A 101 -7.11 -0.39 0.47
N LEU A 102 -6.75 0.81 0.03
CA LEU A 102 -5.76 1.67 0.67
C LEU A 102 -6.46 2.72 1.54
N ASP A 103 -6.05 2.78 2.80
CA ASP A 103 -6.47 3.80 3.78
C ASP A 103 -5.23 4.32 4.50
N PHE A 104 -5.13 5.64 4.67
CA PHE A 104 -4.03 6.26 5.39
C PHE A 104 -4.36 7.67 5.87
N ASN A 105 -3.68 8.06 6.94
CA ASN A 105 -3.61 9.42 7.45
C ASN A 105 -2.14 9.79 7.63
N ALA A 106 -1.69 10.78 6.88
CA ALA A 106 -0.31 11.24 6.89
C ALA A 106 -0.27 12.76 6.96
N GLU A 107 0.70 13.29 7.71
CA GLU A 107 0.90 14.72 7.87
C GLU A 107 2.39 15.04 7.90
N ASN A 108 2.81 16.05 7.13
CA ASN A 108 4.11 16.66 7.30
C ASN A 108 3.97 18.17 7.47
N TYR A 109 4.88 18.75 8.24
CA TYR A 109 4.94 20.18 8.39
C TYR A 109 6.33 20.65 8.78
N TYR A 110 6.59 21.90 8.43
CA TYR A 110 7.71 22.70 8.84
C TYR A 110 7.22 23.82 9.76
N LEU A 111 7.93 24.07 10.86
CA LEU A 111 7.76 25.23 11.73
C LEU A 111 9.12 25.90 11.93
N ASP A 112 9.21 27.20 11.65
CA ASP A 112 10.33 28.02 12.13
C ASP A 112 10.02 28.62 13.51
N GLU A 113 11.08 29.02 14.22
CA GLU A 113 11.01 29.53 15.59
C GLU A 113 10.44 30.96 15.71
N PHE A 114 10.22 31.66 14.59
CA PHE A 114 10.03 33.11 14.56
C PHE A 114 8.70 33.57 13.98
N SER A 115 8.20 33.03 12.85
CA SER A 115 6.92 33.48 12.25
C SER A 115 6.45 32.72 10.99
N SER A 116 7.07 31.60 10.60
CA SER A 116 6.61 30.87 9.40
C SER A 116 6.44 29.38 9.63
N GLY A 117 5.52 28.80 8.88
CA GLY A 117 5.26 27.37 8.89
C GLY A 117 4.50 26.96 7.66
N SER A 118 4.65 25.71 7.26
CA SER A 118 3.94 25.15 6.12
C SER A 118 3.84 23.66 6.27
N GLY A 119 2.80 23.06 5.73
CA GLY A 119 2.68 21.63 5.77
C GLY A 119 1.54 21.13 4.93
N ASN A 120 1.42 19.83 4.92
CA ASN A 120 0.31 19.15 4.33
C ASN A 120 -0.18 18.02 5.21
N ARG A 121 -1.48 17.75 5.11
CA ARG A 121 -2.13 16.61 5.76
C ARG A 121 -3.07 15.96 4.77
N ILE A 122 -3.01 14.64 4.69
CA ILE A 122 -3.88 13.84 3.84
C ILE A 122 -4.57 12.79 4.70
N THR A 123 -5.87 12.68 4.53
CA THR A 123 -6.67 11.56 5.02
C THR A 123 -7.38 10.96 3.81
N ALA A 124 -6.94 9.76 3.41
CA ALA A 124 -7.43 9.09 2.21
C ALA A 124 -8.95 8.90 2.28
N GLY A 125 -9.66 9.25 1.21
CA GLY A 125 -11.12 9.16 1.17
C GLY A 125 -11.88 10.31 1.84
N ASP A 126 -11.20 11.28 2.46
CA ASP A 126 -11.82 12.46 3.09
C ASP A 126 -11.30 13.77 2.49
N GLN A 127 -10.11 14.22 2.89
CA GLN A 127 -9.56 15.50 2.47
C GLN A 127 -8.02 15.54 2.47
N ALA A 128 -7.48 16.41 1.63
CA ALA A 128 -6.08 16.77 1.56
C ALA A 128 -5.97 18.28 1.76
N VAL A 129 -5.15 18.67 2.72
CA VAL A 129 -4.95 20.07 3.10
C VAL A 129 -3.49 20.42 2.87
N ASP A 130 -3.24 21.45 2.07
CA ASP A 130 -1.95 22.14 2.01
C ASP A 130 -2.13 23.49 2.68
N TRP A 131 -1.21 23.84 3.57
CA TRP A 131 -1.30 25.08 4.32
C TRP A 131 0.07 25.71 4.50
N GLY A 132 0.07 27.01 4.77
CA GLY A 132 1.27 27.72 5.17
C GLY A 132 0.95 29.11 5.67
N TYR A 133 1.84 29.67 6.47
CA TYR A 133 1.76 31.02 6.96
C TYR A 133 3.15 31.63 7.05
N TRP A 134 3.20 32.95 6.96
CA TRP A 134 4.39 33.76 7.12
C TRP A 134 3.98 35.13 7.69
N ALA A 135 4.95 35.99 7.96
CA ALA A 135 4.75 37.27 8.67
C ALA A 135 3.63 38.18 8.11
N PHE A 136 3.25 38.02 6.84
CA PHE A 136 2.29 38.91 6.16
C PHE A 136 1.19 38.17 5.40
N GLY A 137 0.97 36.89 5.69
CA GLY A 137 -0.10 36.15 5.02
C GLY A 137 -0.12 34.68 5.36
N ASP A 138 -1.21 34.05 4.91
CA ASP A 138 -1.44 32.62 5.01
C ASP A 138 -1.99 32.08 3.69
N ARG A 139 -1.86 30.78 3.54
CA ARG A 139 -2.47 29.99 2.46
C ARG A 139 -3.08 28.75 3.08
N ARG A 140 -4.24 28.35 2.59
CA ARG A 140 -4.87 27.09 2.94
C ARG A 140 -5.68 26.59 1.75
N ASN A 141 -5.25 25.48 1.19
CA ASN A 141 -5.93 24.78 0.10
C ASN A 141 -6.51 23.49 0.65
N VAL A 142 -7.80 23.23 0.40
CA VAL A 142 -8.47 21.99 0.82
C VAL A 142 -9.08 21.32 -0.39
N TYR A 143 -8.67 20.08 -0.62
CA TYR A 143 -9.18 19.22 -1.68
C TYR A 143 -9.93 18.05 -1.06
N ARG A 144 -11.21 17.89 -1.39
CA ARG A 144 -12.07 16.85 -0.83
C ARG A 144 -12.24 15.71 -1.83
N TRP A 145 -12.17 14.49 -1.31
CA TRP A 145 -12.62 13.31 -2.05
C TRP A 145 -14.11 13.43 -2.32
N THR A 146 -14.54 12.92 -3.46
CA THR A 146 -15.94 12.85 -3.85
C THR A 146 -16.22 11.49 -4.48
N ASP A 147 -17.48 11.18 -4.76
CA ASP A 147 -17.86 9.99 -5.54
C ASP A 147 -17.27 9.98 -6.97
N GLN A 148 -16.79 11.14 -7.46
CA GLN A 148 -16.13 11.26 -8.77
C GLN A 148 -14.61 11.06 -8.70
N THR A 149 -14.03 11.01 -7.49
CA THR A 149 -12.60 10.80 -7.30
C THR A 149 -12.25 9.35 -7.67
N THR A 150 -11.32 9.19 -8.60
CA THR A 150 -10.90 7.86 -9.06
C THR A 150 -9.62 7.43 -8.36
N PHE A 151 -9.50 6.14 -8.07
CA PHE A 151 -8.32 5.53 -7.45
C PHE A 151 -7.71 4.51 -8.39
N THR A 152 -6.39 4.55 -8.51
CA THR A 152 -5.60 3.55 -9.24
C THR A 152 -4.41 3.11 -8.41
N ILE A 153 -4.03 1.84 -8.49
CA ILE A 153 -2.87 1.28 -7.81
C ILE A 153 -2.19 0.23 -8.70
N SER A 154 -0.87 0.19 -8.67
CA SER A 154 -0.03 -0.75 -9.40
C SER A 154 1.12 -1.24 -8.51
N PRO A 155 1.40 -2.56 -8.42
CA PRO A 155 0.73 -3.65 -9.13
C PRO A 155 -0.74 -3.79 -8.73
N PRO A 156 -1.59 -4.37 -9.62
CA PRO A 156 -2.99 -4.52 -9.32
C PRO A 156 -3.19 -5.42 -8.09
N PRO A 157 -4.31 -5.26 -7.37
CA PRO A 157 -4.65 -6.11 -6.24
C PRO A 157 -4.52 -7.59 -6.60
N VAL A 158 -3.91 -8.38 -5.72
CA VAL A 158 -3.72 -9.81 -5.95
C VAL A 158 -4.97 -10.50 -5.43
N PRO A 159 -5.84 -11.05 -6.30
CA PRO A 159 -6.91 -11.89 -5.81
C PRO A 159 -6.27 -13.09 -5.09
N GLU A 160 -6.74 -13.39 -3.88
CA GLU A 160 -6.17 -14.46 -3.04
C GLU A 160 -5.82 -15.67 -3.91
N PRO A 161 -4.56 -16.13 -3.92
CA PRO A 161 -4.17 -17.28 -4.72
C PRO A 161 -5.00 -18.44 -4.21
N SER A 162 -6.04 -18.79 -4.96
CA SER A 162 -7.06 -19.75 -4.57
C SER A 162 -6.40 -20.98 -3.94
N THR A 163 -6.35 -20.99 -2.61
CA THR A 163 -5.86 -22.15 -1.85
C THR A 163 -6.67 -23.37 -2.27
N TYR A 164 -7.92 -23.14 -2.66
CA TYR A 164 -8.83 -24.08 -3.30
C TYR A 164 -8.40 -24.60 -4.68
N ALA A 165 -7.74 -23.83 -5.54
CA ALA A 165 -7.25 -24.35 -6.83
C ALA A 165 -6.03 -25.25 -6.65
N MET A 166 -5.12 -24.90 -5.73
CA MET A 166 -3.99 -25.77 -5.39
C MET A 166 -4.45 -27.02 -4.63
N LEU A 167 -5.41 -26.88 -3.69
CA LEU A 167 -6.07 -28.00 -3.03
C LEU A 167 -6.81 -28.87 -4.05
N GLY A 168 -7.54 -28.26 -4.99
CA GLY A 168 -8.27 -28.93 -6.05
C GLY A 168 -7.36 -29.70 -6.99
N ALA A 169 -6.26 -29.08 -7.46
CA ALA A 169 -5.24 -29.74 -8.26
C ALA A 169 -4.59 -30.91 -7.50
N GLY A 170 -4.27 -30.70 -6.21
CA GLY A 170 -3.76 -31.75 -5.33
C GLY A 170 -4.74 -32.93 -5.20
N MET A 171 -6.02 -32.65 -4.98
CA MET A 171 -7.07 -33.69 -4.89
C MET A 171 -7.26 -34.44 -6.21
N LEU A 172 -7.23 -33.76 -7.36
CA LEU A 172 -7.35 -34.38 -8.68
C LEU A 172 -6.15 -35.30 -8.98
N LEU A 173 -4.94 -34.89 -8.62
CA LEU A 173 -3.74 -35.72 -8.75
C LEU A 173 -3.83 -36.97 -7.85
N LEU A 174 -4.27 -36.83 -6.59
CA LEU A 174 -4.47 -37.96 -5.69
C LEU A 174 -5.56 -38.93 -6.18
N ALA A 175 -6.66 -38.41 -6.73
CA ALA A 175 -7.75 -39.21 -7.28
C ALA A 175 -7.30 -39.99 -8.54
N GLY A 176 -6.57 -39.34 -9.44
CA GLY A 176 -5.99 -39.97 -10.64
C GLY A 176 -4.99 -41.08 -10.29
N TRP A 177 -4.16 -40.88 -9.27
CA TRP A 177 -3.18 -41.86 -8.81
C TRP A 177 -3.82 -43.08 -8.13
N ARG A 178 -4.96 -42.90 -7.45
CA ARG A 178 -5.72 -44.00 -6.86
C ARG A 178 -6.43 -44.86 -7.92
N LYS A 179 -6.82 -44.26 -9.04
CA LYS A 179 -7.47 -44.95 -10.17
C LYS A 179 -6.48 -45.80 -10.97
N SER A 180 -5.24 -45.34 -11.17
CA SER A 180 -4.21 -46.10 -11.90
C SER A 180 -3.75 -47.36 -11.15
N ARG A 181 -3.74 -47.33 -9.81
CA ARG A 181 -3.41 -48.49 -8.96
C ARG A 181 -4.46 -49.60 -8.92
N LYS A 182 -5.70 -49.34 -9.36
CA LYS A 182 -6.77 -50.36 -9.44
C LYS A 182 -6.86 -51.06 -10.81
N SER A 183 -6.08 -50.61 -11.81
CA SER A 183 -6.12 -51.11 -13.19
C SER A 183 -4.90 -51.98 -13.57
N GLN A 184 -4.03 -52.29 -12.61
CA GLN A 184 -2.97 -53.31 -12.70
C GLN A 184 -3.31 -54.45 -11.75
#